data_AF-A0A1G6B278-F1
#
_entry.id   AF-A0A1G6B278-F1
#
_cell.length_a   1.000
_cell.length_b   1.000
_cell.length_c   1.000
_cell.angle_alpha   90.00
_cell.angle_beta   90.00
_cell.angle_gamma   90.00
#
_symmetry.space_group_name_H-M   'P 1'
#
loop_
_entity.id
_entity.type
_entity.pdbx_description
1 polymer ?
#
loop_
_entity_poly.entity_id
_entity_poly.type
_entity_poly.pdbx_seq_one_letter_code
_entity_poly.pdbx_strand_id
1 'polypeptide(L)'
;MIEIKYHKGFVPTYPVDKKSFEDKTHREFPYAQKDNYYALCPICENPVILLGLKKTILNKKPHARHTKYDVEGISDFEEIKYEKCPNHKKTSNYILETRNETAESIELYHLARENFDKIIYLIRQHLPIIISTNDAKKLLKYFITHKGWTYPNANEHNLWLMFFRHNAWN
;
A
#
# COMPACT_ATOMS: atom_id res chain seq x y z
N MET A 1 0.55 -6.94 6.79
CA MET A 1 1.27 -5.97 5.95
C MET A 1 2.67 -6.50 5.68
N ILE A 2 3.20 -6.35 4.47
CA ILE A 2 4.48 -6.94 4.05
C ILE A 2 5.58 -5.89 3.79
N GLU A 3 5.24 -4.61 3.90
CA GLU A 3 6.17 -3.49 3.78
C GLU A 3 6.05 -2.57 5.00
N ILE A 4 7.16 -1.94 5.38
CA ILE A 4 7.28 -1.06 6.55
C ILE A 4 8.17 0.14 6.26
N LYS A 5 8.15 1.14 7.14
CA LYS A 5 9.14 2.23 7.18
C LYS A 5 9.83 2.25 8.54
N TYR A 6 11.06 2.74 8.59
CA TYR A 6 11.78 2.96 9.85
C TYR A 6 11.69 4.40 10.35
N HIS A 7 11.37 5.36 9.46
CA HIS A 7 11.22 6.77 9.81
C HIS A 7 9.88 7.32 9.34
N LYS A 8 9.36 8.35 10.03
CA LYS A 8 8.15 9.07 9.62
C LYS A 8 8.38 9.88 8.34
N GLY A 9 7.31 10.21 7.65
CA GLY A 9 7.29 11.01 6.45
C GLY A 9 7.43 10.22 5.15
N PHE A 10 7.78 10.97 4.10
CA PHE A 10 7.93 10.45 2.75
C PHE A 10 9.32 9.83 2.55
N VAL A 11 9.53 8.67 3.18
CA VAL A 11 10.76 7.88 3.11
C VAL A 11 10.52 6.53 2.41
N PRO A 12 11.58 5.86 1.89
CA PRO A 12 11.45 4.54 1.29
C PRO A 12 10.80 3.51 2.22
N THR A 13 10.03 2.60 1.62
CA THR A 13 9.52 1.40 2.27
C THR A 13 10.50 0.24 2.11
N TYR A 14 10.36 -0.73 3.01
CA TYR A 14 11.20 -1.91 3.07
C TYR A 14 10.36 -3.17 3.27
N PRO A 15 10.72 -4.30 2.65
CA PRO A 15 10.06 -5.57 2.90
C PRO A 15 10.23 -6.01 4.36
N VAL A 16 9.23 -6.72 4.89
CA VAL A 16 9.35 -7.38 6.20
C VAL A 16 10.16 -8.67 6.03
N ASP A 17 11.48 -8.54 6.10
CA ASP A 17 12.41 -9.66 6.15
C ASP A 17 13.59 -9.38 7.08
N LYS A 18 14.35 -10.43 7.39
CA LYS A 18 15.43 -10.37 8.38
C LYS A 18 16.60 -9.52 7.89
N LYS A 19 16.96 -9.63 6.62
CA LYS A 19 18.10 -8.91 6.04
C LYS A 19 17.84 -7.42 6.06
N SER A 20 16.68 -6.98 5.55
CA SER A 20 16.32 -5.56 5.56
C SER A 20 16.24 -5.00 6.98
N PHE A 21 15.75 -5.78 7.95
CA PHE A 21 15.71 -5.34 9.34
C PHE A 21 17.11 -5.18 9.93
N GLU A 22 17.99 -6.16 9.76
CA GLU A 22 19.35 -6.12 10.28
C GLU A 22 20.20 -5.01 9.63
N ASP A 23 20.09 -4.85 8.31
CA ASP A 23 20.84 -3.83 7.55
C ASP A 23 20.42 -2.40 7.93
N LYS A 24 19.15 -2.18 8.29
CA LYS A 24 18.61 -0.83 8.53
C LYS A 24 18.58 -0.42 10.00
N THR A 25 18.49 -1.38 10.89
CA THR A 25 18.29 -1.11 12.32
C THR A 25 19.45 -1.58 13.17
N HIS A 26 20.36 -2.40 12.61
CA HIS A 26 21.41 -3.10 13.35
C HIS A 26 20.91 -3.91 14.56
N ARG A 27 19.59 -4.18 14.61
CA ARG A 27 18.90 -4.77 15.75
C ARG A 27 19.07 -3.94 17.04
N GLU A 28 19.16 -2.63 16.88
CA GLU A 28 19.32 -1.69 17.99
C GLU A 28 18.00 -1.02 18.36
N PHE A 29 18.01 -0.38 19.52
CA PHE A 29 16.94 0.52 19.94
C PHE A 29 16.83 1.69 18.94
N PRO A 30 15.62 2.15 18.57
CA PRO A 30 14.32 1.79 19.12
C PRO A 30 13.64 0.59 18.42
N TYR A 31 14.22 0.02 17.38
CA TYR A 31 13.56 -0.98 16.54
C TYR A 31 13.56 -2.38 17.13
N ALA A 32 14.59 -2.74 17.91
CA ALA A 32 14.62 -3.97 18.69
C ALA A 32 14.43 -3.66 20.17
N GLN A 33 13.32 -4.12 20.75
CA GLN A 33 13.00 -3.90 22.16
C GLN A 33 12.59 -5.21 22.82
N LYS A 34 13.36 -5.66 23.81
CA LYS A 34 13.16 -6.93 24.52
C LYS A 34 12.98 -8.10 23.53
N ASP A 35 11.74 -8.58 23.39
CA ASP A 35 11.37 -9.71 22.55
C ASP A 35 10.74 -9.36 21.20
N ASN A 36 10.54 -8.08 20.93
CA ASN A 36 9.79 -7.62 19.79
C ASN A 36 10.65 -6.74 18.88
N TYR A 37 10.35 -6.81 17.59
CA TYR A 37 10.89 -5.92 16.59
C TYR A 37 9.78 -5.01 16.09
N TYR A 38 10.09 -3.72 15.93
CA TYR A 38 9.14 -2.67 15.63
C TYR A 38 9.56 -1.85 14.42
N ALA A 39 8.58 -1.22 13.80
CA ALA A 39 8.72 -0.27 12.70
C ALA A 39 7.46 0.61 12.62
N LEU A 40 7.29 1.33 11.52
CA LEU A 40 6.11 2.16 11.23
C LEU A 40 5.29 1.59 10.07
N CYS A 41 3.97 1.77 10.13
CA CYS A 41 3.11 1.58 8.96
C CYS A 41 3.45 2.62 7.88
N PRO A 42 3.65 2.22 6.62
CA PRO A 42 3.94 3.16 5.53
C PRO A 42 2.84 4.20 5.25
N ILE A 43 1.60 3.91 5.66
CA ILE A 43 0.41 4.70 5.32
C ILE A 43 -0.04 5.60 6.48
N CYS A 44 -0.21 5.04 7.67
CA CYS A 44 -0.75 5.79 8.81
C CYS A 44 0.29 6.16 9.86
N GLU A 45 1.54 5.70 9.69
CA GLU A 45 2.68 5.96 10.59
C GLU A 45 2.50 5.49 12.03
N ASN A 46 1.45 4.73 12.33
CA ASN A 46 1.34 4.07 13.63
C ASN A 46 2.40 2.97 13.77
N PRO A 47 2.82 2.70 15.01
CA PRO A 47 3.76 1.63 15.30
C PRO A 47 3.24 0.26 14.85
N VAL A 48 4.14 -0.57 14.33
CA VAL A 48 3.85 -1.94 13.91
C VAL A 48 4.88 -2.90 14.53
N ILE A 49 4.41 -4.08 14.92
CA ILE A 49 5.26 -5.20 15.35
C ILE A 49 5.57 -6.11 14.17
N LEU A 50 6.83 -6.55 14.06
CA LEU A 50 7.35 -7.43 13.01
C LEU A 50 7.36 -8.88 13.48
N LEU A 51 6.46 -9.67 12.91
CA LEU A 51 6.28 -11.08 13.24
C LEU A 51 7.00 -11.96 12.22
N GLY A 52 7.50 -13.12 12.66
CA GLY A 52 8.22 -14.05 11.78
C GLY A 52 9.72 -13.78 11.63
N LEU A 53 10.23 -12.65 12.13
CA LEU A 53 11.67 -12.30 12.05
C LEU A 53 12.51 -12.91 13.18
N LYS A 54 11.99 -12.87 14.43
CA LYS A 54 12.66 -13.47 15.60
C LYS A 54 12.30 -14.94 15.78
N LYS A 55 11.02 -15.29 15.56
CA LYS A 55 10.50 -16.66 15.61
C LYS A 55 9.74 -16.94 14.33
N THR A 56 10.18 -17.95 13.57
CA THR A 56 9.50 -18.38 12.35
C THR A 56 8.06 -18.79 12.68
N ILE A 57 7.13 -18.37 11.83
CA ILE A 57 5.73 -18.78 11.95
C ILE A 57 5.48 -19.88 10.93
N LEU A 58 4.99 -21.03 11.40
CA LEU A 58 4.71 -22.17 10.53
C LEU A 58 3.74 -21.75 9.42
N ASN A 59 4.09 -22.07 8.18
CA ASN A 59 3.27 -21.78 6.98
C ASN A 59 2.90 -20.31 6.77
N LYS A 60 3.63 -19.35 7.36
CA LYS A 60 3.41 -17.92 7.14
C LYS A 60 4.72 -17.18 6.93
N LYS A 61 4.75 -16.33 5.90
CA LYS A 61 5.86 -15.39 5.68
C LYS A 61 5.90 -14.33 6.81
N PRO A 62 7.09 -13.78 7.11
CA PRO A 62 7.19 -12.64 8.01
C PRO A 62 6.31 -11.48 7.54
N HIS A 63 5.71 -10.78 8.50
CA HIS A 63 4.77 -9.70 8.23
C HIS A 63 4.65 -8.74 9.42
N ALA A 64 4.21 -7.52 9.14
CA ALA A 64 3.94 -6.50 10.14
C ALA A 64 2.45 -6.44 10.51
N ARG A 65 2.19 -6.10 11.77
CA ARG A 65 0.85 -5.79 12.31
C ARG A 65 0.91 -4.51 13.13
N HIS A 66 -0.10 -3.65 12.99
CA HIS A 66 -0.25 -2.49 13.86
C HIS A 66 -0.29 -2.92 15.34
N THR A 67 0.40 -2.17 16.18
CA THR A 67 0.15 -2.20 17.63
C THR A 67 -1.07 -1.32 17.93
N LYS A 68 -1.58 -1.42 19.16
CA LYS A 68 -2.63 -0.55 19.71
C LYS A 68 -2.12 0.20 20.94
N TYR A 69 -0.83 0.49 20.94
CA TYR A 69 -0.08 1.07 22.05
C TYR A 69 1.15 1.77 21.50
N ASP A 70 1.61 2.77 22.24
CA ASP A 70 2.80 3.55 21.95
C ASP A 70 4.04 2.66 22.00
N VAL A 71 4.95 2.85 21.05
CA VAL A 71 6.23 2.15 21.06
C VAL A 71 7.32 3.20 21.22
N GLU A 72 8.01 3.13 22.35
CA GLU A 72 9.04 4.07 22.74
C GLU A 72 10.08 4.24 21.62
N GLY A 73 10.37 5.50 21.26
CA GLY A 73 11.32 5.84 20.20
C GLY A 73 10.88 5.50 18.77
N ILE A 74 9.72 4.88 18.57
CA ILE A 74 9.13 4.61 17.24
C ILE A 74 8.03 5.61 16.92
N SER A 75 6.92 5.55 17.65
CA SER A 75 5.80 6.50 17.54
C SER A 75 4.75 6.19 18.61
N ASP A 76 4.02 7.23 18.99
CA ASP A 76 2.74 7.12 19.68
C ASP A 76 1.69 6.50 18.74
N PHE A 77 0.71 5.82 19.32
CA PHE A 77 -0.42 5.23 18.64
C PHE A 77 -1.55 6.27 18.49
N GLU A 78 -1.92 6.56 17.25
CA GLU A 78 -3.04 7.43 16.91
C GLU A 78 -4.25 6.60 16.43
N GLU A 79 -5.29 6.53 17.26
CA GLU A 79 -6.49 5.72 17.00
C GLU A 79 -7.21 6.10 15.70
N ILE A 80 -7.43 7.39 15.45
CA ILE A 80 -8.12 7.88 14.24
C ILE A 80 -7.35 7.45 12.98
N LYS A 81 -6.01 7.56 13.00
CA LYS A 81 -5.15 7.12 11.89
C LYS A 81 -5.15 5.61 11.73
N TYR A 82 -5.21 4.87 12.84
CA TYR A 82 -5.32 3.42 12.85
C TYR A 82 -6.64 2.95 12.20
N GLU A 83 -7.77 3.47 12.64
CA GLU A 83 -9.09 3.07 12.14
C GLU A 83 -9.28 3.37 10.65
N LYS A 84 -8.70 4.49 10.18
CA LYS A 84 -8.75 4.90 8.77
C LYS A 84 -7.66 4.28 7.89
N CYS A 85 -6.72 3.53 8.46
CA CYS A 85 -5.60 2.98 7.71
C CYS A 85 -6.07 1.87 6.74
N PRO A 86 -5.73 1.92 5.43
CA PRO A 86 -6.00 0.83 4.50
C PRO A 86 -5.36 -0.51 4.90
N ASN A 87 -4.28 -0.48 5.68
CA ASN A 87 -3.63 -1.66 6.23
C ASN A 87 -4.21 -2.12 7.58
N HIS A 88 -5.13 -1.33 8.17
CA HIS A 88 -5.90 -1.77 9.32
C HIS A 88 -6.98 -2.75 8.85
N LYS A 89 -6.83 -4.00 9.26
CA LYS A 89 -7.73 -5.09 8.89
C LYS A 89 -8.54 -5.54 10.08
N LYS A 90 -9.88 -5.42 9.99
CA LYS A 90 -10.80 -6.10 10.90
C LYS A 90 -10.90 -7.60 10.60
N THR A 91 -10.63 -8.04 9.35
CA THR A 91 -10.56 -9.46 8.91
C THR A 91 -9.53 -9.67 7.79
N SER A 92 -9.02 -10.89 7.62
CA SER A 92 -7.80 -11.21 6.86
C SER A 92 -7.88 -11.16 5.32
N ASN A 93 -8.99 -10.77 4.71
CA ASN A 93 -9.12 -10.83 3.24
C ASN A 93 -8.33 -9.69 2.59
N TYR A 94 -7.23 -10.04 1.91
CA TYR A 94 -6.31 -9.14 1.20
C TYR A 94 -6.73 -8.88 -0.24
N ILE A 95 -8.01 -9.04 -0.50
CA ILE A 95 -8.65 -8.51 -1.69
C ILE A 95 -9.59 -7.47 -1.12
N LEU A 96 -9.34 -6.19 -1.38
CA LEU A 96 -10.47 -5.26 -1.51
C LEU A 96 -11.21 -5.83 -2.70
N GLU A 97 -12.14 -6.76 -2.46
CA GLU A 97 -12.88 -7.43 -3.51
C GLU A 97 -13.40 -6.32 -4.41
N THR A 98 -12.96 -6.39 -5.67
CA THR A 98 -13.59 -5.65 -6.74
C THR A 98 -15.08 -5.74 -6.51
N ARG A 99 -15.76 -4.59 -6.44
CA ARG A 99 -17.22 -4.59 -6.33
C ARG A 99 -17.77 -5.41 -7.50
N ASN A 100 -18.90 -6.08 -7.30
CA ASN A 100 -19.62 -6.63 -8.44
C ASN A 100 -19.85 -5.52 -9.46
N GLU A 101 -19.76 -5.85 -10.75
CA GLU A 101 -20.06 -4.89 -11.80
C GLU A 101 -21.51 -4.44 -11.67
N THR A 102 -21.69 -3.14 -11.79
CA THR A 102 -22.95 -2.42 -11.73
C THR A 102 -23.06 -1.57 -12.98
N ALA A 103 -24.25 -1.09 -13.33
CA ALA A 103 -24.41 -0.15 -14.44
C ALA A 103 -23.45 1.05 -14.30
N GLU A 104 -23.37 1.63 -13.11
CA GLU A 104 -22.47 2.75 -12.77
C GLU A 104 -20.99 2.39 -12.98
N SER A 105 -20.52 1.23 -12.53
CA SER A 105 -19.11 0.87 -12.72
C SER A 105 -18.78 0.50 -14.17
N ILE A 106 -19.76 0.02 -14.94
CA ILE A 106 -19.61 -0.15 -16.40
C ILE A 106 -19.51 1.21 -17.11
N GLU A 107 -20.27 2.22 -16.67
CA GLU A 107 -20.12 3.59 -17.19
C GLU A 107 -18.72 4.14 -16.91
N LEU A 108 -18.17 3.89 -15.72
CA LEU A 108 -16.77 4.24 -15.40
C LEU A 108 -15.77 3.51 -16.32
N TYR A 109 -16.03 2.25 -16.67
CA TYR A 109 -15.20 1.53 -17.64
C TYR A 109 -15.24 2.21 -19.02
N HIS A 110 -16.42 2.57 -19.51
CA HIS A 110 -16.57 3.28 -20.79
C HIS A 110 -15.87 4.64 -20.78
N LEU A 111 -16.06 5.41 -19.70
CA LEU A 111 -15.41 6.70 -19.50
C LEU A 111 -13.88 6.57 -19.55
N ALA A 112 -13.32 5.59 -18.83
CA ALA A 112 -11.88 5.31 -18.83
C ALA A 112 -11.38 4.90 -20.21
N ARG A 113 -12.09 3.99 -20.89
CA ARG A 113 -11.72 3.47 -22.21
C ARG A 113 -11.70 4.56 -23.27
N GLU A 114 -12.73 5.40 -23.31
CA GLU A 114 -12.92 6.43 -24.34
C GLU A 114 -12.04 7.64 -24.13
N ASN A 115 -11.53 7.84 -22.91
CA ASN A 115 -10.69 8.98 -22.57
C ASN A 115 -9.28 8.57 -22.12
N PHE A 116 -8.85 7.34 -22.38
CA PHE A 116 -7.57 6.82 -21.89
C PHE A 116 -6.38 7.71 -22.29
N ASP A 117 -6.30 8.12 -23.55
CA ASP A 117 -5.23 8.99 -24.03
C ASP A 117 -5.25 10.36 -23.35
N LYS A 118 -6.44 10.91 -23.09
CA LYS A 118 -6.60 12.18 -22.35
C LYS A 118 -6.17 12.02 -20.89
N ILE A 119 -6.50 10.90 -20.25
CA ILE A 119 -6.08 10.57 -18.88
C ILE A 119 -4.55 10.56 -18.82
N ILE A 120 -3.88 9.83 -19.73
CA ILE A 120 -2.42 9.77 -19.80
C ILE A 120 -1.81 11.16 -20.11
N TYR A 121 -2.43 11.94 -21.00
CA TYR A 121 -2.01 13.30 -21.28
C TYR A 121 -2.05 14.19 -20.03
N LEU A 122 -3.18 14.21 -19.30
CA LEU A 122 -3.33 15.01 -18.08
C LEU A 122 -2.34 14.59 -16.99
N ILE A 123 -2.08 13.29 -16.85
CA ILE A 123 -1.07 12.79 -15.90
C ILE A 123 0.31 13.34 -16.26
N ARG A 124 0.71 13.31 -17.54
CA ARG A 124 1.99 13.85 -18.00
C ARG A 124 2.11 15.36 -17.78
N GLN A 125 0.99 16.11 -17.83
CA GLN A 125 0.98 17.56 -17.63
C GLN A 125 1.06 17.95 -16.16
N HIS A 126 0.39 17.22 -15.27
CA HIS A 126 0.23 17.62 -13.87
C HIS A 126 1.13 16.89 -12.89
N LEU A 127 1.72 15.75 -13.28
CA LEU A 127 2.64 14.99 -12.44
C LEU A 127 4.03 14.97 -13.05
N PRO A 128 5.11 15.01 -12.24
CA PRO A 128 6.48 14.92 -12.71
C PRO A 128 6.86 13.47 -13.07
N ILE A 129 6.00 12.79 -13.85
CA ILE A 129 6.14 11.37 -14.22
C ILE A 129 6.19 11.27 -15.73
N ILE A 130 7.27 10.66 -16.25
CA ILE A 130 7.40 10.35 -17.66
C ILE A 130 6.73 8.99 -17.91
N ILE A 131 5.57 9.01 -18.59
CA ILE A 131 4.89 7.79 -19.01
C ILE A 131 5.19 7.57 -20.49
N SER A 132 5.99 6.56 -20.84
CA SER A 132 6.18 6.18 -22.25
C SER A 132 4.91 5.54 -22.83
N THR A 133 4.83 5.42 -24.15
CA THR A 133 3.73 4.67 -24.80
C THR A 133 3.67 3.21 -24.30
N ASN A 134 4.82 2.61 -23.98
CA ASN A 134 4.86 1.25 -23.46
C ASN A 134 4.33 1.17 -22.03
N ASP A 135 4.63 2.18 -21.19
CA ASP A 135 4.11 2.25 -19.82
C ASP A 135 2.60 2.49 -19.82
N ALA A 136 2.09 3.34 -20.72
CA ALA A 136 0.65 3.53 -20.91
C ALA A 136 -0.04 2.20 -21.27
N LYS A 137 0.52 1.42 -22.20
CA LYS A 137 -0.02 0.08 -22.52
C LYS A 137 -0.03 -0.86 -21.33
N LYS A 138 1.01 -0.84 -20.49
CA LYS A 138 1.06 -1.64 -19.25
C LYS A 138 -0.01 -1.21 -18.25
N LEU A 139 -0.18 0.11 -18.04
CA LEU A 139 -1.21 0.67 -17.16
C LEU A 139 -2.62 0.28 -17.64
N LEU A 140 -2.89 0.37 -18.94
CA LEU A 140 -4.17 -0.04 -19.52
C LEU A 140 -4.42 -1.54 -19.33
N LYS A 141 -3.44 -2.38 -19.66
CA LYS A 141 -3.54 -3.83 -19.45
C LYS A 141 -3.81 -4.15 -18.00
N TYR A 142 -3.13 -3.48 -17.08
CA TYR A 142 -3.31 -3.66 -15.65
C TYR A 142 -4.73 -3.28 -15.21
N PHE A 143 -5.19 -2.10 -15.60
CA PHE A 143 -6.54 -1.60 -15.31
C PHE A 143 -7.63 -2.57 -15.78
N ILE A 144 -7.50 -3.12 -17.00
CA ILE A 144 -8.43 -4.11 -17.53
C ILE A 144 -8.36 -5.43 -16.75
N THR A 145 -7.15 -5.97 -16.56
CA THR A 145 -6.94 -7.26 -15.90
C THR A 145 -7.52 -7.29 -14.48
N HIS A 146 -7.44 -6.16 -13.77
CA HIS A 146 -7.90 -6.05 -12.38
C HIS A 146 -9.26 -5.37 -12.23
N LYS A 147 -9.99 -5.17 -13.33
CA LYS A 147 -11.28 -4.46 -13.37
C LYS A 147 -11.24 -3.15 -12.58
N GLY A 148 -10.29 -2.25 -12.87
CA GLY A 148 -10.03 -1.05 -12.06
C GLY A 148 -11.25 -0.14 -11.85
N TRP A 149 -12.26 -0.21 -12.71
CA TRP A 149 -13.56 0.48 -12.56
C TRP A 149 -14.41 -0.03 -11.39
N THR A 150 -14.16 -1.25 -10.92
CA THR A 150 -14.87 -1.87 -9.79
C THR A 150 -14.24 -1.58 -8.44
N TYR A 151 -13.09 -0.90 -8.41
CA TYR A 151 -12.38 -0.66 -7.17
C TYR A 151 -13.23 0.16 -6.18
N PRO A 152 -13.15 -0.12 -4.86
CA PRO A 152 -13.89 0.65 -3.86
C PRO A 152 -13.56 2.14 -3.94
N ASN A 153 -14.60 2.98 -3.97
CA ASN A 153 -14.54 4.44 -4.13
C ASN A 153 -14.09 4.96 -5.51
N ALA A 154 -13.92 4.12 -6.52
CA ALA A 154 -13.79 4.58 -7.90
C ALA A 154 -15.02 5.40 -8.32
N ASN A 155 -14.78 6.56 -8.91
CA ASN A 155 -15.75 7.48 -9.48
C ASN A 155 -15.11 8.30 -10.61
N GLU A 156 -15.89 9.10 -11.33
CA GLU A 156 -15.44 9.90 -12.47
C GLU A 156 -14.29 10.87 -12.15
N HIS A 157 -14.23 11.41 -10.93
CA HIS A 157 -13.21 12.40 -10.54
C HIS A 157 -11.87 11.77 -10.18
N ASN A 158 -11.86 10.50 -9.78
CA ASN A 158 -10.66 9.80 -9.34
C ASN A 158 -10.28 8.60 -10.21
N LEU A 159 -10.97 8.40 -11.34
CA LEU A 159 -10.79 7.27 -12.23
C LEU A 159 -9.34 7.10 -12.71
N TRP A 160 -8.64 8.22 -12.95
CA TRP A 160 -7.24 8.22 -13.35
C TRP A 160 -6.31 7.59 -12.29
N LEU A 161 -6.64 7.72 -11.00
CA LEU A 161 -5.87 7.08 -9.91
C LEU A 161 -5.99 5.54 -9.96
N MET A 162 -7.08 5.01 -10.50
CA MET A 162 -7.30 3.57 -10.55
C MET A 162 -6.32 2.86 -11.51
N PHE A 163 -5.71 3.58 -12.45
CA PHE A 163 -4.61 3.06 -13.28
C PHE A 163 -3.31 2.85 -12.48
N PHE A 164 -3.15 3.56 -11.36
CA PHE A 164 -1.96 3.47 -10.52
C PHE A 164 -2.17 2.68 -9.23
N ARG A 165 -3.43 2.40 -8.90
CA ARG A 165 -3.79 1.66 -7.71
C ARG A 165 -3.25 0.24 -7.84
N HIS A 166 -2.23 -0.03 -7.02
CA HIS A 166 -1.47 -1.28 -6.94
C HIS A 166 -0.36 -1.47 -8.00
N ASN A 167 0.43 -0.41 -8.25
CA ASN A 167 1.80 -0.61 -8.71
C ASN A 167 2.73 -0.97 -7.53
N ALA A 168 3.03 -2.26 -7.40
CA ALA A 168 4.38 -2.66 -7.07
C ALA A 168 5.24 -2.34 -8.30
N TRP A 169 5.95 -1.21 -8.27
CA TRP A 169 7.06 -1.00 -9.20
C TRP A 169 8.22 -1.84 -8.69
N ASN A 170 8.27 -3.08 -9.21
CA ASN A 170 9.27 -4.13 -9.01
C ASN A 170 9.23 -4.89 -7.68
#